data_AF-A0A1J5PHP4-F1
#
_entry.id   AF-A0A1J5PHP4-F1
#
_cell.length_a   1.000
_cell.length_b   1.000
_cell.length_c   1.000
_cell.angle_alpha   90.00
_cell.angle_beta   90.00
_cell.angle_gamma   90.00
#
_symmetry.space_group_name_H-M   'P 1'
#
loop_
_entity.id
_entity.type
_entity.pdbx_description
1 polymer ?
#
loop_
_entity_poly.entity_id
_entity_poly.type
_entity_poly.pdbx_seq_one_letter_code
_entity_poly.pdbx_strand_id
1 'polypeptide(L)'
;MLAMQLGARVAPHPQGRAEIGYYPIRPTLAGLKICRHWPDHVYQWHREGFELPSGTELLAEGDDFPMQAFRSGNSFGFQFHPDVTYATMHRWTTRGHARLELPGARPRHEHFADRALYDVAERAWLKRFLDGWLSRVPASVMSEAAE
;
A
#
# COMPACT_ATOMS: atom_id res chain seq x y z
N MET A 1 8.77 1.08 8.23
CA MET A 1 9.99 1.90 8.30
C MET A 1 9.69 3.39 8.44
N LEU A 2 9.03 4.05 7.47
CA LEU A 2 8.73 5.49 7.58
C LEU A 2 7.88 5.84 8.81
N ALA A 3 6.81 5.09 9.08
CA ALA A 3 5.96 5.33 10.25
C ALA A 3 6.76 5.26 11.57
N MET A 4 7.61 4.24 11.74
CA MET A 4 8.51 4.13 12.91
C MET A 4 9.48 5.30 13.01
N GLN A 5 10.06 5.73 11.88
CA GLN A 5 10.99 6.84 11.86
C GLN A 5 10.32 8.15 12.31
N LEU A 6 9.02 8.29 12.03
CA LEU A 6 8.18 9.41 12.47
C LEU A 6 7.58 9.19 13.87
N GLY A 7 8.05 8.18 14.61
CA GLY A 7 7.67 7.90 15.99
C GLY A 7 6.38 7.09 16.17
N ALA A 8 5.76 6.60 15.09
CA ALA A 8 4.57 5.77 15.21
C ALA A 8 4.91 4.31 15.53
N ARG A 9 4.02 3.65 16.27
CA ARG A 9 4.14 2.23 16.55
C ARG A 9 3.85 1.39 15.31
N VAL A 10 4.63 0.31 15.14
CA VAL A 10 4.37 -0.77 14.18
C VAL A 10 4.28 -2.07 14.96
N ALA A 11 3.23 -2.85 14.72
CA ALA A 11 2.99 -4.08 15.46
C ALA A 11 2.14 -5.09 14.67
N PRO A 12 2.24 -6.40 14.98
CA PRO A 12 1.30 -7.40 14.50
C PRO A 12 -0.15 -7.05 14.85
N HIS A 13 -1.09 -7.47 14.00
CA HIS A 13 -2.52 -7.34 14.31
C HIS A 13 -2.84 -8.07 15.63
N PRO A 14 -3.60 -7.48 16.58
CA PRO A 14 -3.83 -8.06 17.90
C PRO A 14 -4.46 -9.47 17.87
N GLN A 15 -5.30 -9.72 16.85
CA GLN A 15 -5.96 -11.00 16.60
C GLN A 15 -5.19 -11.93 15.63
N GLY A 16 -3.92 -11.60 15.31
CA GLY A 16 -3.09 -12.41 14.42
C GLY A 16 -3.52 -12.41 12.95
N ARG A 17 -4.37 -11.46 12.54
CA ARG A 17 -4.86 -11.33 11.17
C ARG A 17 -3.76 -10.82 10.23
N ALA A 18 -3.88 -11.17 8.96
CA ALA A 18 -2.99 -10.74 7.88
C ALA A 18 -3.79 -10.38 6.64
N GLU A 19 -3.32 -9.39 5.89
CA GLU A 19 -3.80 -9.09 4.55
C GLU A 19 -2.80 -9.64 3.54
N ILE A 20 -3.18 -10.75 2.89
CA ILE A 20 -2.37 -11.48 1.90
C ILE A 20 -3.24 -11.75 0.68
N GLY A 21 -3.17 -10.91 -0.36
CA GLY A 21 -4.10 -10.90 -1.50
C GLY A 21 -4.68 -9.51 -1.81
N TYR A 22 -5.80 -9.42 -2.52
CA TYR A 22 -6.49 -8.14 -2.76
C TYR A 22 -7.50 -7.82 -1.65
N TYR A 23 -7.48 -6.58 -1.16
CA TYR A 23 -8.35 -6.09 -0.08
C TYR A 23 -8.90 -4.70 -0.40
N PRO A 24 -10.12 -4.39 0.07
CA PRO A 24 -10.72 -3.10 -0.16
C PRO A 24 -10.00 -2.00 0.62
N ILE A 25 -9.89 -0.83 0.01
CA ILE A 25 -9.44 0.41 0.67
C ILE A 25 -10.39 1.55 0.37
N ARG A 26 -10.39 2.55 1.26
CA ARG A 26 -11.22 3.75 1.13
C ARG A 26 -10.33 4.99 1.21
N PRO A 27 -10.21 5.79 0.13
CA PRO A 27 -9.43 7.02 0.19
C PRO A 27 -10.13 8.05 1.07
N THR A 28 -9.36 8.78 1.87
CA THR A 28 -9.86 9.94 2.62
C THR A 28 -10.00 11.15 1.70
N LEU A 29 -10.61 12.24 2.20
CA LEU A 29 -10.61 13.52 1.50
C LEU A 29 -9.19 14.03 1.19
N ALA A 30 -8.21 13.75 2.04
CA ALA A 30 -6.81 14.08 1.79
C ALA A 30 -6.22 13.20 0.67
N GLY A 31 -6.51 11.90 0.68
CA GLY A 31 -6.12 10.98 -0.40
C GLY A 31 -6.65 11.40 -1.76
N LEU A 32 -7.92 11.83 -1.83
CA LEU A 32 -8.56 12.30 -3.06
C LEU A 32 -7.94 13.59 -3.61
N LYS A 33 -7.36 14.45 -2.75
CA LYS A 33 -6.58 15.62 -3.18
C LYS A 33 -5.22 15.25 -3.77
N ILE A 34 -4.64 14.12 -3.37
CA ILE A 34 -3.38 13.61 -3.93
C ILE A 34 -3.62 12.96 -5.29
N CYS A 35 -4.59 12.07 -5.37
CA CYS A 35 -4.99 11.41 -6.61
C CYS A 35 -6.52 11.27 -6.61
N ARG A 36 -7.18 11.76 -7.66
CA ARG A 36 -8.65 11.75 -7.72
C ARG A 36 -9.24 10.34 -7.89
N HIS A 37 -8.50 9.43 -8.51
CA HIS A 37 -8.97 8.11 -8.92
C HIS A 37 -8.17 7.01 -8.24
N TRP A 38 -8.53 6.72 -6.99
CA TRP A 38 -8.01 5.57 -6.23
C TRP A 38 -8.66 4.26 -6.69
N PRO A 39 -7.91 3.15 -6.61
CA PRO A 39 -8.52 1.83 -6.75
C PRO A 39 -9.38 1.54 -5.52
N ASP A 40 -10.40 0.71 -5.69
CA ASP A 40 -11.22 0.22 -4.57
C ASP A 40 -10.54 -0.97 -3.86
N HIS A 41 -9.67 -1.70 -4.54
CA HIS A 41 -8.86 -2.80 -4.00
C HIS A 41 -7.38 -2.64 -4.34
N VAL A 42 -6.51 -3.06 -3.42
CA VAL A 42 -5.05 -3.05 -3.57
C VAL A 42 -4.44 -4.38 -3.16
N TYR A 43 -3.26 -4.69 -3.68
CA TYR A 43 -2.56 -5.92 -3.35
C TYR A 43 -1.76 -5.80 -2.05
N GLN A 44 -2.04 -6.70 -1.10
CA GLN A 44 -1.46 -6.74 0.23
C GLN A 44 -0.58 -7.97 0.43
N TRP A 45 0.46 -7.81 1.24
CA TRP A 45 1.29 -8.93 1.70
C TRP A 45 1.92 -8.65 3.08
N HIS A 46 1.10 -8.44 4.11
CA HIS A 46 1.58 -8.09 5.46
C HIS A 46 0.73 -8.70 6.59
N ARG A 47 1.29 -8.68 7.81
CA ARG A 47 0.63 -9.11 9.06
C ARG A 47 0.74 -8.08 10.19
N GLU A 48 1.44 -6.99 9.91
CA GLU A 48 1.70 -5.90 10.84
C GLU A 48 1.05 -4.65 10.25
N GLY A 49 0.53 -3.81 11.15
CA GLY A 49 0.03 -2.49 10.82
C GLY A 49 0.84 -1.41 11.50
N PHE A 50 0.53 -0.17 11.20
CA PHE A 50 1.12 0.99 11.84
C PHE A 50 0.06 1.97 12.35
N GLU A 51 0.39 2.69 13.41
CA GLU A 51 -0.38 3.85 13.85
C GLU A 51 -0.09 5.05 12.94
N LEU A 52 -1.04 5.97 12.81
CA LEU A 52 -0.83 7.20 12.05
C LEU A 52 0.18 8.09 12.81
N PRO A 53 1.34 8.43 12.22
CA PRO A 53 2.29 9.31 12.90
C PRO A 53 1.72 10.70 13.17
N SER A 54 2.11 11.31 14.29
CA SER A 54 1.65 12.65 14.66
C SER A 54 2.02 13.67 13.58
N GLY A 55 1.09 14.58 13.28
CA GLY A 55 1.30 15.63 12.26
C GLY A 55 1.29 15.15 10.80
N THR A 56 0.82 13.91 10.54
CA THR A 56 0.69 13.36 9.19
C THR A 56 -0.77 13.29 8.72
N GLU A 57 -0.97 13.24 7.40
CA GLU A 57 -2.31 13.11 6.81
C GLU A 57 -2.57 11.65 6.41
N LEU A 58 -3.65 11.06 6.93
CA LEU A 58 -4.14 9.77 6.45
C LEU A 58 -4.75 9.92 5.06
N LEU A 59 -4.32 9.08 4.12
CA LEU A 59 -4.73 9.14 2.72
C LEU A 59 -5.71 8.02 2.34
N ALA A 60 -5.58 6.84 2.94
CA ALA A 60 -6.47 5.72 2.69
C ALA A 60 -6.61 4.85 3.94
N GLU A 61 -7.80 4.27 4.08
CA GLU A 61 -8.22 3.43 5.20
C GLU A 61 -8.56 2.01 4.74
N GLY A 62 -8.32 1.02 5.62
CA GLY A 62 -8.69 -0.38 5.43
C GLY A 62 -9.65 -0.87 6.52
N ASP A 63 -9.94 -2.18 6.54
CA ASP A 63 -10.82 -2.79 7.53
C ASP A 63 -10.01 -3.30 8.75
N ASP A 64 -9.32 -4.43 8.62
CA ASP A 64 -8.49 -5.01 9.68
C ASP A 64 -7.28 -4.13 10.00
N PHE A 65 -6.73 -3.49 8.97
CA PHE A 65 -5.63 -2.56 9.07
C PHE A 65 -6.12 -1.16 8.67
N PRO A 66 -6.50 -0.32 9.65
CA PRO A 66 -7.17 0.95 9.36
C PRO A 66 -6.26 1.97 8.67
N MET A 67 -4.93 1.84 8.77
CA MET A 67 -3.99 2.80 8.16
C MET A 67 -3.36 2.16 6.92
N GLN A 68 -3.79 2.59 5.73
CA GLN A 68 -3.34 2.00 4.47
C GLN A 68 -2.35 2.88 3.71
N ALA A 69 -2.53 4.21 3.81
CA ALA A 69 -1.59 5.17 3.25
C ALA A 69 -1.57 6.46 4.06
N PHE A 70 -0.41 7.10 4.21
CA PHE A 70 -0.29 8.40 4.86
C PHE A 70 0.77 9.28 4.18
N ARG A 71 0.74 10.59 4.48
CA ARG A 71 1.66 11.59 3.95
C ARG A 71 2.32 12.42 5.05
N SER A 72 3.62 12.64 4.91
CA SER A 72 4.39 13.63 5.68
C SER A 72 5.22 14.49 4.71
N GLY A 73 4.80 15.73 4.48
CA GLY A 73 5.46 16.62 3.51
C GLY A 73 5.45 16.05 2.08
N ASN A 74 6.63 15.73 1.54
CA ASN A 74 6.77 15.05 0.23
C ASN A 74 7.02 13.53 0.33
N SER A 75 6.94 12.98 1.54
CA SER A 75 7.11 11.55 1.81
C SER A 75 5.75 10.88 1.95
N PHE A 76 5.63 9.69 1.37
CA PHE A 76 4.41 8.88 1.39
C PHE A 76 4.71 7.50 1.96
N GLY A 77 3.86 7.02 2.87
CA GLY A 77 3.90 5.66 3.38
C GLY A 77 2.71 4.88 2.85
N PHE A 78 2.96 3.67 2.35
CA PHE A 78 1.95 2.73 1.88
C PHE A 78 2.10 1.40 2.63
N GLN A 79 0.97 0.83 3.03
CA GLN A 79 0.91 -0.52 3.60
C GLN A 79 0.87 -1.60 2.51
N PHE A 80 0.27 -1.25 1.37
CA PHE A 80 0.05 -2.12 0.21
C PHE A 80 1.15 -2.02 -0.85
N HIS A 81 1.08 -2.93 -1.82
CA HIS A 81 2.07 -3.13 -2.88
C HIS A 81 1.48 -2.89 -4.28
N PRO A 82 1.35 -1.62 -4.70
CA PRO A 82 0.82 -1.28 -6.02
C PRO A 82 1.78 -1.63 -7.17
N ASP A 83 3.02 -2.02 -6.83
CA ASP A 83 4.12 -2.37 -7.72
C ASP A 83 4.18 -3.87 -8.06
N VAL A 84 3.32 -4.70 -7.46
CA VAL A 84 3.36 -6.16 -7.64
C VAL A 84 3.07 -6.56 -9.09
N THR A 85 4.05 -7.21 -9.69
CA THR A 85 3.93 -7.84 -11.01
C THR A 85 3.36 -9.25 -10.91
N TYR A 86 2.89 -9.78 -12.04
CA TYR A 86 2.46 -11.18 -12.13
C TYR A 86 3.56 -12.16 -11.70
N ALA A 87 4.81 -11.90 -12.08
CA ALA A 87 5.95 -12.71 -11.67
C ALA A 87 6.22 -12.62 -10.15
N THR A 88 6.11 -11.42 -9.57
CA THR A 88 6.21 -11.21 -8.11
C THR A 88 5.12 -11.99 -7.37
N MET A 89 3.88 -11.92 -7.85
CA MET A 89 2.74 -12.64 -7.28
C MET A 89 2.95 -14.17 -7.31
N HIS A 90 3.44 -14.73 -8.43
CA HIS A 90 3.82 -16.14 -8.50
C HIS A 90 4.90 -16.51 -7.49
N ARG A 91 5.96 -15.70 -7.41
CA ARG A 91 7.06 -15.92 -6.48
C ARG A 91 6.59 -15.88 -5.02
N TRP A 92 5.78 -14.91 -4.65
CA TRP A 92 5.27 -14.73 -3.30
C TRP A 92 4.31 -15.85 -2.90
N THR A 93 3.33 -16.17 -3.73
CA THR A 93 2.37 -17.26 -3.46
C THR A 93 3.01 -18.65 -3.42
N THR A 94 4.16 -18.83 -4.09
CA THR A 94 4.90 -20.11 -4.05
C THR A 94 5.84 -20.17 -2.83
N ARG A 95 6.75 -19.20 -2.69
CA ARG A 95 7.79 -19.23 -1.64
C ARG A 95 7.23 -18.86 -0.27
N GLY A 96 6.19 -18.05 -0.24
CA GLY A 96 5.52 -17.60 0.97
C GLY A 96 4.20 -18.33 1.24
N HIS A 97 3.96 -19.49 0.62
CA HIS A 97 2.67 -20.20 0.69
C HIS A 97 2.17 -20.43 2.13
N ALA A 98 3.05 -20.65 3.10
CA ALA A 98 2.66 -20.81 4.50
C ALA A 98 1.92 -19.58 5.08
N ARG A 99 2.10 -18.39 4.49
CA ARG A 99 1.35 -17.18 4.88
C ARG A 99 -0.12 -17.20 4.42
N LEU A 100 -0.46 -18.04 3.45
CA LEU A 100 -1.83 -18.19 2.97
C LEU A 100 -2.73 -18.89 3.99
N GLU A 101 -2.14 -19.54 5.01
CA GLU A 101 -2.84 -20.16 6.14
C GLU A 101 -3.12 -19.16 7.28
N LEU A 102 -2.63 -17.92 7.18
CA LEU A 102 -2.85 -16.92 8.23
C LEU A 102 -4.31 -16.45 8.24
N PRO A 103 -4.89 -16.15 9.42
CA PRO A 103 -6.23 -15.60 9.51
C PRO A 103 -6.39 -14.35 8.65
N GLY A 104 -7.39 -14.34 7.77
CA GLY A 104 -7.67 -13.22 6.86
C GLY A 104 -6.99 -13.33 5.49
N ALA A 105 -5.99 -14.20 5.31
CA ALA A 105 -5.31 -14.40 4.02
C ALA A 105 -6.25 -14.96 2.94
N ARG A 106 -5.99 -14.61 1.67
CA ARG A 106 -6.72 -15.16 0.51
C ARG A 106 -6.08 -16.48 0.05
N PRO A 107 -6.86 -17.45 -0.44
CA PRO A 107 -6.31 -18.65 -1.04
C PRO A 107 -5.61 -18.32 -2.37
N ARG A 108 -4.55 -19.05 -2.70
CA ARG A 108 -3.66 -18.75 -3.83
C ARG A 108 -4.39 -18.46 -5.16
N HIS A 109 -5.48 -19.17 -5.46
CA HIS A 109 -6.20 -19.00 -6.72
C HIS A 109 -6.91 -17.64 -6.82
N GLU A 110 -7.38 -17.08 -5.70
CA GLU A 110 -8.01 -15.75 -5.63
C GLU A 110 -7.01 -14.65 -6.00
N HIS A 111 -5.73 -14.76 -5.64
CA HIS A 111 -4.71 -13.77 -6.04
C HIS A 111 -4.68 -13.52 -7.54
N PHE A 112 -4.80 -14.59 -8.34
CA PHE A 112 -4.74 -14.51 -9.79
C PHE A 112 -6.08 -14.12 -10.42
N ALA A 113 -7.20 -14.58 -9.85
CA ALA A 113 -8.52 -14.18 -10.29
C ALA A 113 -8.76 -12.68 -10.02
N ASP A 114 -8.47 -12.22 -8.80
CA ASP A 114 -8.63 -10.83 -8.38
C ASP A 114 -7.67 -9.90 -9.12
N ARG A 115 -6.47 -10.36 -9.47
CA ARG A 115 -5.56 -9.59 -10.33
C ARG A 115 -6.22 -9.21 -11.64
N ALA A 116 -6.98 -10.12 -12.26
CA ALA A 116 -7.66 -9.84 -13.51
C ALA A 116 -8.74 -8.75 -13.36
N LEU A 117 -9.25 -8.55 -12.14
CA LEU A 117 -10.26 -7.54 -11.82
C LEU A 117 -9.64 -6.20 -11.43
N TYR A 118 -8.63 -6.20 -10.57
CA TYR A 118 -8.20 -4.98 -9.85
C TYR A 118 -6.86 -4.39 -10.33
N ASP A 119 -5.96 -5.19 -10.93
CA ASP A 119 -4.59 -4.74 -11.28
C ASP A 119 -4.57 -3.57 -12.27
N VAL A 120 -5.56 -3.49 -13.17
CA VAL A 120 -5.65 -2.38 -14.14
C VAL A 120 -5.88 -1.04 -13.43
N ALA A 121 -6.82 -1.00 -12.47
CA ALA A 121 -7.13 0.21 -11.73
C ALA A 121 -5.98 0.63 -10.81
N GLU A 122 -5.39 -0.35 -10.11
CA GLU A 122 -4.24 -0.15 -9.22
C GLU A 122 -3.02 0.40 -9.99
N ARG A 123 -2.66 -0.19 -11.13
CA ARG A 123 -1.57 0.30 -11.99
C ARG A 123 -1.82 1.70 -12.53
N ALA A 124 -3.04 1.97 -12.98
CA ALA A 124 -3.40 3.28 -13.49
C ALA A 124 -3.31 4.34 -12.38
N TRP A 125 -3.69 4.00 -11.15
CA TRP A 125 -3.50 4.86 -9.99
C TRP A 125 -2.02 5.07 -9.68
N LEU A 126 -1.20 4.02 -9.65
CA LEU A 126 0.23 4.12 -9.35
C LEU A 126 0.92 5.05 -10.34
N LYS A 127 0.63 4.91 -11.64
CA LYS A 127 1.16 5.80 -12.66
C LYS A 127 0.83 7.26 -12.38
N ARG A 128 -0.45 7.57 -12.15
CA ARG A 128 -0.91 8.95 -11.86
C ARG A 128 -0.29 9.50 -10.58
N PHE A 129 -0.18 8.66 -9.55
CA PHE A 129 0.44 9.02 -8.28
C PHE A 129 1.91 9.39 -8.49
N LEU A 130 2.68 8.56 -9.19
CA LEU A 130 4.10 8.82 -9.46
C LEU A 130 4.31 10.07 -10.32
N ASP A 131 3.53 10.23 -11.40
CA ASP A 131 3.59 11.43 -12.25
C ASP A 131 3.34 12.70 -11.40
N GLY A 132 2.31 12.66 -10.56
CA GLY A 132 1.96 13.77 -9.66
C GLY A 132 2.98 14.01 -8.55
N TRP A 133 3.60 12.96 -8.02
CA TRP A 133 4.62 13.06 -6.97
C TRP A 133 5.93 13.66 -7.53
N LEU A 134 6.40 13.16 -8.67
CA LEU A 134 7.63 13.64 -9.30
C LEU A 134 7.52 15.09 -9.76
N SER A 135 6.35 15.52 -10.23
CA SER A 135 6.12 16.93 -10.62
C SER A 135 6.22 17.93 -9.45
N ARG A 136 6.16 17.46 -8.19
CA ARG A 136 6.21 18.31 -6.99
C ARG A 136 7.63 18.50 -6.45
N VAL A 137 8.61 17.73 -6.94
CA VAL A 137 10.00 17.86 -6.53
C VAL A 137 10.63 19.01 -7.32
N PRO A 138 11.18 20.06 -6.67
CA PRO A 138 11.94 21.08 -7.38
C PRO A 138 13.10 20.44 -8.13
N ALA A 139 13.32 20.83 -9.39
CA ALA A 139 14.38 20.26 -10.24
C ALA A 139 15.79 20.33 -9.61
N SER A 140 16.02 21.28 -8.69
CA SER A 140 17.29 21.42 -7.96
C SER A 140 17.59 20.24 -7.02
N VAL A 141 16.57 19.60 -6.44
CA VAL A 141 16.75 18.47 -5.49
C VAL A 141 16.98 17.14 -6.22
N MET A 142 16.42 16.98 -7.43
CA MET A 142 16.62 15.76 -8.22
C MET A 142 18.05 15.62 -8.76
N SER A 143 18.77 16.74 -8.94
CA SER A 143 20.17 16.73 -9.40
C SER A 143 21.14 16.28 -8.31
N GLU A 144 20.85 16.57 -7.04
CA GLU A 144 21.72 16.22 -5.90
C GLU A 144 21.54 14.77 -5.43
N ALA A 145 20.39 14.15 -5.69
CA ALA A 145 20.11 12.77 -5.29
C ALA A 145 20.60 11.71 -6.29
N ALA A 146 21.12 12.14 -7.45
CA ALA A 146 21.65 11.29 -8.51
C ALA A 146 23.18 11.21 -8.55
N GLU A 147 23.87 11.92 -7.64
CA GLU A 147 25.29 11.74 -7.30
C GLU A 147 25.46 10.88 -6.04
#